data_AF-A0A928Q1E8-F1
#
_entry.id   AF-A0A928Q1E8-F1
#
_cell.length_a   1.000
_cell.length_b   1.000
_cell.length_c   1.000
_cell.angle_alpha   90.00
_cell.angle_beta   90.00
_cell.angle_gamma   90.00
#
_symmetry.space_group_name_H-M   'P 1'
#
loop_
_entity.id
_entity.type
_entity.pdbx_description
1 polymer ?
#
loop_
_entity_poly.entity_id
_entity_poly.type
_entity_poly.pdbx_seq_one_letter_code
_entity_poly.pdbx_strand_id
1 'polypeptide(L)'
;MITVSGSTLPLSDIAGEYPENSVERQLLEQMSKSEETYRYDTLNQLKFELSLRREIVNAARQLNGSGMKFAVFHKSECNPDYWERSGNGGFLLKEGVKPSDAIRDIFQNGRKYATECATAMVIVYYKALLEVLPEETFNRLFPSIYLMNWHRLDPLLRETGAPKPVADILLGDRCYFINPEVDPEVSELQGENVIILPGGLYYGHGIGITTADRIIRMLNANRMEGATQSAYFIENSAARPDFKKLEKASQGSSSTQPSVLRWRPFPQPISG
;
A
#
# COMPACT_ATOMS: atom_id res chain seq x y z
N MET A 1 17.85 -14.66 -3.47
CA MET A 1 17.54 -15.68 -4.52
C MET A 1 16.04 -15.72 -4.80
N ILE A 2 15.59 -15.91 -6.05
CA ILE A 2 14.16 -16.05 -6.38
C ILE A 2 13.85 -17.52 -6.73
N THR A 3 12.75 -18.06 -6.19
CA THR A 3 12.26 -19.40 -6.51
C THR A 3 10.79 -19.36 -6.94
N VAL A 4 10.47 -20.10 -7.99
CA VAL A 4 9.11 -20.28 -8.52
C VAL A 4 8.81 -21.77 -8.61
N SER A 5 7.68 -22.22 -8.07
CA SER A 5 7.28 -23.63 -8.04
C SER A 5 8.35 -24.56 -7.42
N GLY A 6 9.14 -24.03 -6.48
CA GLY A 6 10.24 -24.75 -5.82
C GLY A 6 11.57 -24.79 -6.59
N SER A 7 11.64 -24.27 -7.81
CA SER A 7 12.87 -24.17 -8.60
C SER A 7 13.43 -22.75 -8.58
N THR A 8 14.76 -22.61 -8.60
CA THR A 8 15.41 -21.31 -8.76
C THR A 8 15.03 -20.70 -10.11
N LEU A 9 14.62 -19.43 -10.11
CA LEU A 9 14.38 -18.66 -11.32
C LEU A 9 15.61 -17.78 -11.60
N PRO A 10 16.43 -18.09 -12.62
CA PRO A 10 17.54 -17.23 -13.03
C PRO A 10 17.05 -15.84 -13.44
N LEU A 11 17.81 -14.80 -13.08
CA LEU A 11 17.47 -13.42 -13.46
C LEU A 11 17.39 -13.27 -14.99
N SER A 12 18.25 -13.95 -15.75
CA SER A 12 18.27 -13.95 -17.22
C SER A 12 16.93 -14.34 -17.86
N ASP A 13 16.13 -15.16 -17.17
CA ASP A 13 14.94 -15.78 -17.74
C ASP A 13 13.72 -14.86 -17.68
N ILE A 14 13.76 -13.83 -16.82
CA ILE A 14 12.63 -12.92 -16.60
C ILE A 14 13.00 -11.44 -16.76
N ALA A 15 14.25 -11.06 -16.50
CA ALA A 15 14.63 -9.64 -16.44
C ALA A 15 14.47 -8.94 -17.79
N GLY A 16 14.60 -9.67 -18.92
CA GLY A 16 14.41 -9.14 -20.26
C GLY A 16 12.97 -8.71 -20.57
N GLU A 17 11.98 -9.11 -19.77
CA GLU A 17 10.60 -8.65 -19.92
C GLU A 17 10.39 -7.20 -19.47
N TYR A 18 11.33 -6.64 -18.70
CA TYR A 18 11.20 -5.32 -18.08
C TYR A 18 12.33 -4.38 -18.54
N PRO A 19 12.04 -3.10 -18.84
CA PRO A 19 13.07 -2.12 -19.19
C PRO A 19 14.13 -1.98 -18.08
N GLU A 20 15.38 -1.70 -18.46
CA GLU A 20 16.53 -1.70 -17.54
C GLU A 20 16.35 -0.81 -16.30
N ASN A 21 15.73 0.36 -16.47
CA ASN A 21 15.53 1.32 -15.38
C ASN A 21 14.13 1.25 -14.74
N SER A 22 13.34 0.23 -15.07
CA SER A 22 12.01 0.03 -14.46
C SER A 22 12.12 -0.36 -12.98
N VAL A 23 11.02 -0.17 -12.24
CA VAL A 23 10.93 -0.59 -10.83
C VAL A 23 11.06 -2.11 -10.74
N GLU A 24 10.41 -2.84 -11.65
CA GLU A 24 10.41 -4.30 -11.70
C GLU A 24 11.80 -4.86 -11.96
N ARG A 25 12.57 -4.26 -12.88
CA ARG A 25 13.94 -4.68 -13.16
C ARG A 25 14.83 -4.50 -11.92
N GLN A 26 14.77 -3.34 -11.28
CA GLN A 26 15.55 -3.06 -10.07
C GLN A 26 15.18 -4.01 -8.93
N LEU A 27 13.88 -4.31 -8.76
CA LEU A 27 13.42 -5.29 -7.78
C LEU A 27 13.97 -6.68 -8.06
N LEU A 28 13.87 -7.17 -9.31
CA LEU A 28 14.40 -8.48 -9.70
C LEU A 28 15.91 -8.57 -9.44
N GLU A 29 16.66 -7.53 -9.79
CA GLU A 29 18.10 -7.46 -9.53
C GLU A 29 18.41 -7.48 -8.03
N GLN A 30 17.68 -6.71 -7.22
CA GLN A 30 17.86 -6.69 -5.76
C GLN A 30 17.53 -8.05 -5.13
N MET A 31 16.37 -8.63 -5.46
CA MET A 31 15.93 -9.93 -4.95
C MET A 31 16.85 -11.09 -5.38
N SER A 32 17.46 -11.00 -6.57
CA SER A 32 18.44 -11.98 -7.04
C SER A 32 19.74 -11.97 -6.24
N LYS A 33 20.17 -10.79 -5.77
CA LYS A 33 21.41 -10.58 -5.01
C LYS A 33 21.24 -10.74 -3.50
N SER A 34 19.99 -10.73 -3.03
CA SER A 34 19.64 -10.90 -1.62
C SER A 34 20.00 -12.29 -1.09
N GLU A 35 20.40 -12.30 0.19
CA GLU A 35 20.58 -13.50 1.02
C GLU A 35 19.25 -14.20 1.36
N GLU A 36 18.13 -13.47 1.29
CA GLU A 36 16.78 -14.01 1.47
C GLU A 36 16.33 -14.81 0.23
N THR A 37 15.51 -15.84 0.46
CA THR A 37 14.88 -16.59 -0.62
C THR A 37 13.44 -16.14 -0.83
N TYR A 38 13.20 -15.40 -1.91
CA TYR A 38 11.86 -15.00 -2.33
C TYR A 38 11.13 -16.16 -3.01
N ARG A 39 10.06 -16.66 -2.38
CA ARG A 39 9.35 -17.88 -2.80
C ARG A 39 7.98 -17.58 -3.38
N TYR A 40 7.75 -18.05 -4.59
CA TYR A 40 6.48 -17.92 -5.29
C TYR A 40 5.97 -19.30 -5.75
N ASP A 41 4.67 -19.50 -5.67
CA ASP A 41 4.04 -20.76 -6.10
C ASP A 41 3.87 -20.79 -7.62
N THR A 42 3.76 -19.62 -8.25
CA THR A 42 3.63 -19.45 -9.70
C THR A 42 4.39 -18.23 -10.18
N LEU A 43 4.74 -18.20 -11.46
CA LEU A 43 5.35 -17.02 -12.09
C LEU A 43 4.42 -15.80 -12.01
N ASN A 44 3.10 -16.01 -12.07
CA ASN A 44 2.12 -14.94 -11.98
C ASN A 44 2.11 -14.27 -10.61
N GLN A 45 2.36 -15.00 -9.51
CA GLN A 45 2.51 -14.37 -8.19
C GLN A 45 3.71 -13.41 -8.15
N LEU A 46 4.84 -13.79 -8.72
CA LEU A 46 6.00 -12.89 -8.84
C LEU A 46 5.66 -11.66 -9.70
N LYS A 47 5.06 -11.87 -10.88
CA LYS A 47 4.66 -10.75 -11.77
C LYS A 47 3.63 -9.82 -11.10
N PHE A 48 2.72 -10.36 -10.30
CA PHE A 48 1.76 -9.58 -9.52
C PHE A 48 2.46 -8.71 -8.47
N GLU A 49 3.40 -9.27 -7.70
CA GLU A 49 4.18 -8.48 -6.72
C GLU A 49 4.98 -7.37 -7.40
N LEU A 50 5.68 -7.67 -8.50
CA LEU A 50 6.44 -6.68 -9.26
C LEU A 50 5.54 -5.54 -9.77
N SER A 51 4.40 -5.88 -10.37
CA SER A 51 3.44 -4.91 -10.87
C SER A 51 2.85 -4.04 -9.76
N LEU A 52 2.47 -4.64 -8.63
CA LEU A 52 1.91 -3.90 -7.51
C LEU A 52 2.94 -2.99 -6.86
N ARG A 53 4.20 -3.42 -6.71
CA ARG A 53 5.28 -2.55 -6.22
C ARG A 53 5.55 -1.38 -7.15
N ARG A 54 5.55 -1.60 -8.47
CA ARG A 54 5.62 -0.50 -9.45
C ARG A 54 4.47 0.48 -9.23
N GLU A 55 3.24 0.00 -9.10
CA GLU A 55 2.09 0.88 -8.95
C GLU A 55 2.03 1.57 -7.58
N ILE A 56 2.59 1.00 -6.52
CA ILE A 56 2.78 1.70 -5.24
C ILE A 56 3.74 2.90 -5.42
N VAL A 57 4.87 2.69 -6.11
CA VAL A 57 5.81 3.77 -6.44
C VAL A 57 5.14 4.85 -7.29
N ASN A 58 4.37 4.46 -8.31
CA ASN A 58 3.65 5.40 -9.17
C ASN A 58 2.57 6.16 -8.41
N ALA A 59 1.77 5.48 -7.59
CA ALA A 59 0.73 6.09 -6.78
C ALA A 59 1.33 7.08 -5.76
N ALA A 60 2.46 6.76 -5.12
CA ALA A 60 3.15 7.72 -4.25
C ALA A 60 3.56 9.01 -5.00
N ARG A 61 4.08 8.88 -6.22
CA ARG A 61 4.42 10.02 -7.09
C ARG A 61 3.19 10.83 -7.51
N GLN A 62 2.10 10.15 -7.89
CA GLN A 62 0.86 10.81 -8.27
C GLN A 62 0.22 11.54 -7.09
N LEU A 63 0.20 10.93 -5.90
CA LEU A 63 -0.35 11.55 -4.70
C LEU A 63 0.45 12.81 -4.31
N ASN A 64 1.78 12.75 -4.38
CA ASN A 64 2.65 13.91 -4.20
C ASN A 64 2.33 15.05 -5.18
N GLY A 65 1.96 14.73 -6.42
CA GLY A 65 1.58 15.70 -7.45
C GLY A 65 0.12 16.16 -7.42
N SER A 66 -0.75 15.51 -6.64
CA SER A 66 -2.21 15.74 -6.64
C SER A 66 -2.64 17.07 -5.99
N GLY A 67 -1.77 17.65 -5.16
CA GLY A 67 -2.10 18.81 -4.33
C GLY A 67 -2.90 18.49 -3.06
N MET A 68 -3.06 17.19 -2.72
CA MET A 68 -3.56 16.78 -1.40
C MET A 68 -2.64 17.30 -0.30
N LYS A 69 -3.25 17.92 0.72
CA LYS A 69 -2.51 18.58 1.80
C LYS A 69 -2.33 17.64 3.00
N PHE A 70 -1.30 17.89 3.78
CA PHE A 70 -1.23 17.32 5.13
C PHE A 70 -2.22 18.03 6.05
N ALA A 71 -2.93 17.27 6.90
CA ALA A 71 -3.69 17.79 8.01
C ALA A 71 -3.79 16.77 9.15
N VAL A 72 -3.71 17.24 10.39
CA VAL A 72 -4.07 16.44 11.58
C VAL A 72 -5.57 16.07 11.54
N PHE A 73 -5.95 14.98 12.21
CA PHE A 73 -7.30 14.38 12.12
C PHE A 73 -8.46 15.38 12.26
N HIS A 74 -8.42 16.26 13.27
CA HIS A 74 -9.53 17.20 13.51
C HIS A 74 -9.65 18.28 12.41
N LYS A 75 -8.62 18.49 11.60
CA LYS A 75 -8.58 19.40 10.43
C LYS A 75 -8.64 18.67 9.08
N SER A 76 -8.88 17.35 9.07
CA SER A 76 -8.94 16.61 7.82
C SER A 76 -10.08 17.10 6.93
N GLU A 77 -9.90 17.00 5.62
CA GLU A 77 -10.86 17.44 4.60
C GLU A 77 -10.98 16.34 3.54
N CYS A 78 -12.18 16.12 3.01
CA CYS A 78 -12.42 15.20 1.91
C CYS A 78 -13.53 15.74 0.99
N ASN A 79 -13.52 15.32 -0.28
CA ASN A 79 -14.59 15.68 -1.20
C ASN A 79 -15.93 15.07 -0.75
N PRO A 80 -16.94 15.88 -0.40
CA PRO A 80 -18.22 15.38 0.10
C PRO A 80 -19.03 14.66 -0.99
N ASP A 81 -18.67 14.75 -2.26
CA ASP A 81 -19.35 13.98 -3.32
C ASP A 81 -19.15 12.47 -3.14
N TYR A 82 -18.00 12.06 -2.59
CA TYR A 82 -17.59 10.65 -2.48
C TYR A 82 -17.52 10.15 -1.04
N TRP A 83 -17.18 11.02 -0.10
CA TRP A 83 -16.83 10.63 1.27
C TRP A 83 -17.67 11.38 2.31
N GLU A 84 -18.01 10.69 3.39
CA GLU A 84 -18.49 11.27 4.63
C GLU A 84 -17.32 11.37 5.61
N ARG A 85 -17.03 12.58 6.09
CA ARG A 85 -16.01 12.80 7.11
C ARG A 85 -16.57 12.46 8.49
N SER A 86 -16.02 11.43 9.13
CA SER A 86 -16.40 11.04 10.49
C SER A 86 -15.85 12.01 11.55
N GLY A 87 -16.43 12.00 12.75
CA GLY A 87 -16.04 12.91 13.84
C GLY A 87 -14.59 12.75 14.34
N ASN A 88 -13.98 11.59 14.13
CA ASN A 88 -12.57 11.35 14.39
C ASN A 88 -11.65 11.77 13.24
N GLY A 89 -12.19 12.32 12.14
CA GLY A 89 -11.43 12.82 10.99
C GLY A 89 -11.24 11.82 9.83
N GLY A 90 -11.90 10.68 9.86
CA GLY A 90 -11.75 9.62 8.85
C GLY A 90 -12.68 9.84 7.68
N PHE A 91 -12.40 9.19 6.55
CA PHE A 91 -13.24 9.30 5.36
C PHE A 91 -13.96 7.96 5.14
N LEU A 92 -15.27 7.96 5.35
CA LEU A 92 -16.14 6.83 5.06
C LEU A 92 -16.69 6.98 3.64
N LEU A 93 -16.50 5.97 2.80
CA LEU A 93 -17.08 5.95 1.46
C LEU A 93 -18.61 6.01 1.56
N LYS A 94 -19.23 6.92 0.81
CA LYS A 94 -20.71 7.04 0.80
C LYS A 94 -21.37 5.83 0.14
N GLU A 95 -22.55 5.49 0.64
CA GLU A 95 -23.36 4.43 0.06
C GLU A 95 -23.70 4.73 -1.42
N GLY A 96 -23.60 3.70 -2.28
CA GLY A 96 -23.86 3.81 -3.71
C GLY A 96 -22.74 4.45 -4.53
N VAL A 97 -21.70 5.01 -3.90
CA VAL A 97 -20.52 5.54 -4.60
C VAL A 97 -19.60 4.40 -5.01
N LYS A 98 -19.12 4.45 -6.26
CA LYS A 98 -18.18 3.46 -6.78
C LYS A 98 -16.79 3.65 -6.13
N PRO A 99 -16.23 2.63 -5.46
CA PRO A 99 -14.95 2.76 -4.74
C PRO A 99 -13.79 3.26 -5.62
N SER A 100 -13.68 2.73 -6.84
CA SER A 100 -12.66 3.15 -7.82
C SER A 100 -12.75 4.63 -8.18
N ASP A 101 -13.94 5.17 -8.38
CA ASP A 101 -14.13 6.59 -8.69
C ASP A 101 -13.75 7.48 -7.50
N ALA A 102 -14.15 7.08 -6.29
CA ALA A 102 -13.79 7.79 -5.06
C ALA A 102 -12.28 7.83 -4.82
N ILE A 103 -11.57 6.72 -5.07
CA ILE A 103 -10.12 6.67 -4.96
C ILE A 103 -9.47 7.51 -6.06
N ARG A 104 -9.92 7.44 -7.31
CA ARG A 104 -9.37 8.28 -8.40
C ARG A 104 -9.57 9.78 -8.14
N ASP A 105 -10.71 10.16 -7.57
CA ASP A 105 -11.01 11.55 -7.24
C ASP A 105 -9.96 12.16 -6.30
N ILE A 106 -9.41 11.39 -5.36
CA ILE A 106 -8.32 11.87 -4.49
C ILE A 106 -7.09 12.32 -5.29
N PHE A 107 -6.76 11.62 -6.38
CA PHE A 107 -5.59 11.93 -7.21
C PHE A 107 -5.88 13.03 -8.23
N GLN A 108 -7.12 13.12 -8.71
CA GLN A 108 -7.54 14.11 -9.71
C GLN A 108 -7.90 15.46 -9.08
N ASN A 109 -8.51 15.44 -7.90
CA ASN A 109 -9.02 16.59 -7.17
C ASN A 109 -8.36 16.71 -5.79
N GLY A 110 -7.08 16.36 -5.68
CA GLY A 110 -6.35 16.28 -4.40
C GLY A 110 -6.46 17.53 -3.53
N ARG A 111 -6.62 18.72 -4.10
CA ARG A 111 -6.84 19.97 -3.35
C ARG A 111 -8.13 20.00 -2.50
N LYS A 112 -9.09 19.11 -2.76
CA LYS A 112 -10.29 18.90 -1.92
C LYS A 112 -10.03 17.98 -0.71
N TYR A 113 -8.80 17.49 -0.56
CA TYR A 113 -8.43 16.50 0.42
C TYR A 113 -7.27 16.99 1.29
N ALA A 114 -7.38 16.72 2.59
CA ALA A 114 -6.30 16.91 3.55
C ALA A 114 -6.34 15.84 4.63
N THR A 115 -5.25 15.13 4.87
CA THR A 115 -5.18 14.06 5.89
C THR A 115 -3.76 13.84 6.42
N GLU A 116 -3.61 13.00 7.43
CA GLU A 116 -2.31 12.67 8.01
C GLU A 116 -1.55 11.60 7.21
N CYS A 117 -0.28 11.37 7.57
CA CYS A 117 0.65 10.59 6.77
C CYS A 117 0.29 9.10 6.61
N ALA A 118 -0.21 8.44 7.65
CA ALA A 118 -0.61 7.05 7.62
C ALA A 118 -1.85 6.82 6.74
N THR A 119 -2.89 7.65 6.84
CA THR A 119 -4.06 7.59 5.93
C THR A 119 -3.60 7.75 4.48
N ALA A 120 -2.66 8.66 4.21
CA ALA A 120 -2.11 8.84 2.88
C ALA A 120 -1.42 7.58 2.34
N MET A 121 -0.74 6.79 3.19
CA MET A 121 -0.17 5.50 2.77
C MET A 121 -1.25 4.49 2.37
N VAL A 122 -2.37 4.44 3.09
CA VAL A 122 -3.50 3.56 2.75
C VAL A 122 -4.09 3.95 1.38
N ILE A 123 -4.22 5.26 1.11
CA ILE A 123 -4.66 5.78 -0.19
C ILE A 123 -3.71 5.34 -1.32
N VAL A 124 -2.40 5.38 -1.09
CA VAL A 124 -1.40 4.87 -2.06
C VAL A 124 -1.65 3.39 -2.39
N TYR A 125 -1.90 2.54 -1.39
CA TYR A 125 -2.17 1.11 -1.63
C TYR A 125 -3.46 0.87 -2.41
N TYR A 126 -4.55 1.59 -2.08
CA TYR A 126 -5.79 1.47 -2.85
C TYR A 126 -5.61 1.91 -4.31
N LYS A 127 -4.91 3.02 -4.55
CA LYS A 127 -4.62 3.46 -5.91
C LYS A 127 -3.77 2.44 -6.66
N ALA A 128 -2.72 1.91 -6.04
CA ALA A 128 -1.86 0.92 -6.67
C ALA A 128 -2.64 -0.34 -7.07
N LEU A 129 -3.52 -0.81 -6.19
CA LEU A 129 -4.41 -1.94 -6.50
C LEU A 129 -5.39 -1.64 -7.62
N LEU A 130 -5.92 -0.42 -7.69
CA LEU A 130 -6.81 0.00 -8.77
C LEU A 130 -6.12 0.02 -10.14
N GLU A 131 -4.79 0.21 -10.19
CA GLU A 131 -4.03 0.16 -11.44
C GLU A 131 -3.60 -1.26 -11.84
N VAL A 132 -3.50 -2.18 -10.88
CA VAL A 132 -3.15 -3.59 -11.16
C VAL A 132 -4.38 -4.45 -11.46
N LEU A 133 -5.51 -4.14 -10.84
CA LEU A 133 -6.73 -4.94 -10.94
C LEU A 133 -7.69 -4.37 -12.00
N PRO A 134 -8.46 -5.23 -12.69
CA PRO A 134 -9.66 -4.76 -13.39
C PRO A 134 -10.57 -4.00 -12.44
N GLU A 135 -11.17 -2.92 -12.92
CA GLU A 135 -11.97 -2.01 -12.11
C GLU A 135 -13.13 -2.72 -11.39
N GLU A 136 -13.82 -3.63 -12.08
CA GLU A 136 -14.90 -4.45 -11.51
C GLU A 136 -14.39 -5.32 -10.36
N THR A 137 -13.19 -5.88 -10.49
CA THR A 137 -12.55 -6.67 -9.44
C THR A 137 -12.17 -5.79 -8.25
N PHE A 138 -11.60 -4.60 -8.48
CA PHE A 138 -11.31 -3.65 -7.40
C PHE A 138 -12.58 -3.29 -6.62
N ASN A 139 -13.64 -2.89 -7.30
CA ASN A 139 -14.89 -2.48 -6.65
C ASN A 139 -15.57 -3.65 -5.91
N ARG A 140 -15.45 -4.88 -6.42
CA ARG A 140 -15.97 -6.09 -5.74
C ARG A 140 -15.17 -6.41 -4.48
N LEU A 141 -13.85 -6.28 -4.53
CA LEU A 141 -12.97 -6.59 -3.40
C LEU A 141 -13.05 -5.53 -2.30
N PHE A 142 -13.27 -4.27 -2.67
CA PHE A 142 -13.31 -3.14 -1.74
C PHE A 142 -14.63 -2.37 -1.84
N PRO A 143 -15.80 -3.01 -1.58
CA PRO A 143 -17.11 -2.40 -1.79
C PRO A 143 -17.41 -1.29 -0.77
N SER A 144 -16.68 -1.25 0.34
CA SER A 144 -16.75 -0.21 1.36
C SER A 144 -15.32 0.13 1.79
N ILE A 145 -15.00 1.42 1.83
CA ILE A 145 -13.68 1.92 2.20
C ILE A 145 -13.84 2.90 3.35
N TYR A 146 -13.02 2.70 4.39
CA TYR A 146 -12.84 3.67 5.46
C TYR A 146 -11.36 4.05 5.55
N LEU A 147 -11.05 5.32 5.33
CA LEU A 147 -9.70 5.87 5.35
C LEU A 147 -9.46 6.55 6.69
N MET A 148 -8.69 5.90 7.56
CA MET A 148 -8.34 6.42 8.88
C MET A 148 -7.11 5.72 9.44
N ASN A 149 -5.92 6.26 9.20
CA ASN A 149 -4.65 5.72 9.67
C ASN A 149 -4.60 4.20 9.43
N TRP A 150 -4.15 3.41 10.40
CA TRP A 150 -4.19 1.94 10.37
C TRP A 150 -5.45 1.34 11.01
N HIS A 151 -6.48 2.15 11.27
CA HIS A 151 -7.72 1.69 11.90
C HIS A 151 -8.68 1.09 10.87
N ARG A 152 -9.22 -0.09 11.20
CA ARG A 152 -10.26 -0.77 10.40
C ARG A 152 -9.86 -0.95 8.92
N LEU A 153 -8.58 -1.23 8.68
CA LEU A 153 -8.09 -1.63 7.36
C LEU A 153 -8.88 -2.84 6.87
N ASP A 154 -9.12 -2.86 5.55
CA ASP A 154 -9.65 -4.05 4.90
C ASP A 154 -8.77 -5.28 5.21
N PRO A 155 -9.35 -6.47 5.43
CA PRO A 155 -8.58 -7.68 5.69
C PRO A 155 -7.48 -7.98 4.65
N LEU A 156 -7.62 -7.54 3.40
CA LEU A 156 -6.61 -7.68 2.35
C LEU A 156 -5.44 -6.70 2.50
N LEU A 157 -5.65 -5.56 3.18
CA LEU A 157 -4.64 -4.52 3.41
C LEU A 157 -4.09 -4.50 4.84
N ARG A 158 -4.61 -5.34 5.75
CA ARG A 158 -4.22 -5.37 7.17
C ARG A 158 -2.71 -5.41 7.41
N GLU A 159 -1.96 -6.16 6.60
CA GLU A 159 -0.51 -6.34 6.74
C GLU A 159 0.29 -5.06 6.41
N THR A 160 -0.32 -4.09 5.74
CA THR A 160 0.32 -2.80 5.45
C THR A 160 0.43 -1.90 6.70
N GLY A 161 -0.36 -2.17 7.74
CA GLY A 161 -0.44 -1.30 8.93
C GLY A 161 0.68 -1.49 9.95
N ALA A 162 1.31 -2.66 9.99
CA ALA A 162 2.38 -2.97 10.96
C ALA A 162 3.68 -3.36 10.25
N PRO A 163 4.78 -2.61 10.43
CA PRO A 163 6.08 -3.03 9.95
C PRO A 163 6.53 -4.35 10.58
N LYS A 164 7.21 -5.18 9.80
CA LYS A 164 7.80 -6.46 10.21
C LYS A 164 9.29 -6.48 9.89
N PRO A 165 10.08 -7.31 10.57
CA PRO A 165 11.46 -7.57 10.18
C PRO A 165 11.53 -8.06 8.73
N VAL A 166 12.44 -7.49 7.96
CA VAL A 166 12.72 -7.86 6.57
C VAL A 166 14.22 -7.91 6.33
N ALA A 167 14.66 -8.83 5.47
CA ALA A 167 16.07 -8.95 5.08
C ALA A 167 16.51 -7.80 4.16
N ASP A 168 15.62 -7.36 3.27
CA ASP A 168 15.88 -6.25 2.34
C ASP A 168 14.77 -5.21 2.43
N ILE A 169 15.14 -3.94 2.23
CA ILE A 169 14.19 -2.86 1.95
C ILE A 169 14.05 -2.74 0.44
N LEU A 170 12.85 -3.02 -0.08
CA LEU A 170 12.54 -3.08 -1.50
C LEU A 170 11.78 -1.84 -1.96
N LEU A 171 11.84 -1.53 -3.26
CA LEU A 171 11.02 -0.49 -3.85
C LEU A 171 9.52 -0.75 -3.60
N GLY A 172 8.78 0.31 -3.24
CA GLY A 172 7.37 0.22 -2.87
C GLY A 172 7.11 -0.28 -1.45
N ASP A 173 8.14 -0.59 -0.65
CA ASP A 173 7.95 -0.84 0.79
C ASP A 173 7.48 0.43 1.51
N ARG A 174 6.67 0.27 2.56
CA ARG A 174 6.48 1.32 3.56
C ARG A 174 7.48 1.13 4.68
N CYS A 175 8.28 2.15 4.93
CA CYS A 175 9.25 2.21 6.02
C CYS A 175 8.97 3.40 6.93
N TYR A 176 9.82 3.60 7.93
CA TYR A 176 9.63 4.63 8.93
C TYR A 176 10.94 5.30 9.32
N PHE A 177 10.92 6.64 9.37
CA PHE A 177 11.94 7.42 10.09
C PHE A 177 11.40 7.74 11.47
N ILE A 178 12.17 7.49 12.52
CA ILE A 178 11.77 7.79 13.90
C ILE A 178 12.48 9.04 14.40
N ASN A 179 11.76 9.87 15.16
CA ASN A 179 12.29 10.99 15.91
C ASN A 179 12.15 10.70 17.42
N PRO A 180 13.16 10.08 18.05
CA PRO A 180 13.02 9.52 19.40
C PRO A 180 12.87 10.60 20.49
N GLU A 181 13.39 11.80 20.25
CA GLU A 181 13.38 12.93 21.19
C GLU A 181 12.59 14.10 20.62
N VAL A 182 11.43 13.82 20.01
CA VAL A 182 10.50 14.85 19.50
C VAL A 182 10.05 15.81 20.60
N ASP A 183 9.86 17.09 20.25
CA ASP A 183 9.22 18.05 21.15
C ASP A 183 7.74 17.66 21.37
N PRO A 184 7.29 17.46 22.63
CA PRO A 184 5.92 17.07 22.95
C PRO A 184 4.83 17.99 22.36
N GLU A 185 5.14 19.27 22.13
CA GLU A 185 4.20 20.25 21.55
C GLU A 185 3.91 19.99 20.06
N VAL A 186 4.76 19.20 19.38
CA VAL A 186 4.64 18.81 17.96
C VAL A 186 4.73 17.29 17.79
N SER A 187 4.03 16.56 18.65
CA SER A 187 4.01 15.10 18.70
C SER A 187 3.71 14.39 17.36
N GLU A 188 3.08 15.07 16.41
CA GLU A 188 2.87 14.57 15.04
C GLU A 188 4.19 14.37 14.26
N LEU A 189 5.29 15.00 14.69
CA LEU A 189 6.64 14.88 14.13
C LEU A 189 7.51 13.87 14.89
N GLN A 190 6.90 12.93 15.62
CA GLN A 190 7.59 11.79 16.26
C GLN A 190 8.20 10.80 15.25
N GLY A 191 7.91 10.99 13.96
CA GLY A 191 8.53 10.26 12.87
C GLY A 191 7.75 10.47 11.58
N GLU A 192 8.12 9.73 10.55
CA GLU A 192 7.51 9.84 9.23
C GLU A 192 7.36 8.46 8.56
N ASN A 193 6.14 8.18 8.12
CA ASN A 193 5.87 7.04 7.24
C ASN A 193 6.31 7.37 5.83
N VAL A 194 7.07 6.48 5.19
CA VAL A 194 7.58 6.70 3.84
C VAL A 194 7.34 5.53 2.91
N ILE A 195 7.11 5.81 1.62
CA ILE A 195 7.24 4.83 0.54
C ILE A 195 8.63 4.93 -0.08
N ILE A 196 9.29 3.77 -0.23
CA ILE A 196 10.61 3.67 -0.88
C ILE A 196 10.47 3.84 -2.39
N LEU A 197 11.25 4.78 -2.96
CA LEU A 197 11.25 5.10 -4.39
C LEU A 197 12.64 4.86 -5.01
N PRO A 198 12.72 4.67 -6.34
CA PRO A 198 13.99 4.60 -7.05
C PRO A 198 14.88 5.83 -6.81
N GLY A 199 16.20 5.62 -6.83
CA GLY A 199 17.20 6.69 -6.73
C GLY A 199 17.48 7.18 -5.30
N GLY A 200 17.23 6.37 -4.28
CA GLY A 200 17.45 6.75 -2.87
C GLY A 200 16.46 7.81 -2.39
N LEU A 201 15.25 7.81 -2.95
CA LEU A 201 14.19 8.76 -2.67
C LEU A 201 13.07 8.11 -1.84
N TYR A 202 12.35 8.96 -1.12
CA TYR A 202 11.29 8.58 -0.21
C TYR A 202 10.12 9.52 -0.44
N TYR A 203 8.91 8.99 -0.50
CA TYR A 203 7.69 9.80 -0.40
C TYR A 203 7.19 9.78 1.03
N GLY A 204 7.21 10.93 1.70
CA GLY A 204 6.52 11.17 2.97
C GLY A 204 5.38 12.18 2.76
N HIS A 205 4.19 11.91 3.27
CA HIS A 205 3.05 12.79 3.01
C HIS A 205 3.11 14.06 3.86
N GLY A 206 3.10 15.23 3.22
CA GLY A 206 3.34 16.53 3.86
C GLY A 206 4.76 17.04 3.64
N ILE A 207 5.75 16.14 3.58
CA ILE A 207 7.15 16.47 3.23
C ILE A 207 7.36 16.47 1.71
N GLY A 208 6.70 15.53 1.03
CA GLY A 208 6.84 15.24 -0.38
C GLY A 208 7.92 14.20 -0.69
N ILE A 209 8.37 14.17 -1.95
CA ILE A 209 9.45 13.29 -2.40
C ILE A 209 10.81 13.90 -2.11
N THR A 210 11.64 13.21 -1.34
CA THR A 210 12.95 13.71 -0.94
C THR A 210 13.94 12.60 -0.52
N THR A 211 15.19 12.97 -0.21
CA THR A 211 16.22 12.11 0.38
C THR A 211 16.05 11.91 1.89
N ALA A 212 16.66 10.84 2.42
CA ALA A 212 16.71 10.52 3.85
C ALA A 212 17.26 11.70 4.69
N ASP A 213 18.36 12.33 4.25
CA ASP A 213 18.98 13.43 4.99
C ASP A 213 18.02 14.62 5.19
N ARG A 214 17.14 14.90 4.21
CA ARG A 214 16.18 15.99 4.36
C ARG A 214 15.08 15.64 5.36
N ILE A 215 14.63 14.38 5.37
CA ILE A 215 13.64 13.89 6.35
C ILE A 215 14.24 13.97 7.75
N ILE A 216 15.45 13.44 7.93
CA ILE A 216 16.17 13.48 9.22
C ILE A 216 16.39 14.92 9.68
N ARG A 217 16.81 15.84 8.80
CA ARG A 217 16.96 17.26 9.16
C ARG A 217 15.64 17.90 9.59
N MET A 218 14.54 17.61 8.91
CA MET A 218 13.21 18.13 9.28
C MET A 218 12.80 17.61 10.66
N LEU A 219 12.91 16.30 10.90
CA LEU A 219 12.56 15.70 12.19
C LEU A 219 13.46 16.25 13.32
N ASN A 220 14.77 16.36 13.07
CA ASN A 220 15.74 16.88 14.04
C ASN A 220 15.51 18.34 14.43
N ALA A 221 14.91 19.14 13.55
CA ALA A 221 14.56 20.54 13.82
C ALA A 221 13.35 20.69 14.76
N ASN A 222 12.65 19.58 15.06
CA ASN A 222 11.45 19.54 15.90
C ASN A 222 11.66 18.60 17.11
N ARG A 223 12.88 18.57 17.63
CA ARG A 223 13.24 17.84 18.85
C ARG A 223 13.15 18.75 20.06
N MET A 224 12.95 18.16 21.23
CA MET A 224 12.95 18.88 22.51
C MET A 224 14.30 19.58 22.76
N GLU A 225 14.28 20.63 23.58
CA GLU A 225 15.50 21.33 23.99
C GLU A 225 16.49 20.36 24.67
N GLY A 226 17.76 20.43 24.27
CA GLY A 226 18.81 19.55 24.80
C GLY A 226 18.84 18.14 24.20
N ALA A 227 18.01 17.84 23.19
CA ALA A 227 18.00 16.53 22.51
C ALA A 227 19.37 16.12 21.96
N THR A 228 19.83 14.92 22.32
CA THR A 228 21.13 14.35 21.97
C THR A 228 21.04 13.24 20.91
N GLN A 229 19.88 12.59 20.78
CA GLN A 229 19.64 11.54 19.82
C GLN A 229 19.03 12.11 18.53
N SER A 230 19.68 11.87 17.40
CA SER A 230 19.16 12.22 16.08
C SER A 230 17.98 11.31 15.70
N ALA A 231 17.06 11.82 14.89
CA ALA A 231 16.17 11.02 14.08
C ALA A 231 16.96 10.11 13.14
N TYR A 232 16.40 8.94 12.81
CA TYR A 232 17.05 7.93 11.97
C TYR A 232 16.04 7.05 11.25
N PHE A 233 16.49 6.38 10.19
CA PHE A 233 15.70 5.39 9.46
C PHE A 233 15.69 4.06 10.22
N ILE A 234 14.52 3.46 10.42
CA ILE A 234 14.45 2.13 11.02
C ILE A 234 14.85 1.09 9.98
N GLU A 235 16.08 0.57 10.11
CA GLU A 235 16.63 -0.46 9.25
C GLU A 235 15.91 -1.81 9.43
N ASN A 236 15.96 -2.65 8.39
CA ASN A 236 15.46 -4.03 8.39
C ASN A 236 13.99 -4.17 8.85
N SER A 237 13.18 -3.11 8.66
CA SER A 237 11.78 -3.07 9.05
C SER A 237 10.95 -2.41 7.95
N ALA A 238 9.95 -3.14 7.45
CA ALA A 238 9.03 -2.64 6.44
C ALA A 238 7.64 -3.22 6.62
N ALA A 239 6.62 -2.46 6.25
CA ALA A 239 5.27 -2.97 6.07
C ALA A 239 5.01 -3.20 4.58
N ARG A 240 4.40 -4.35 4.27
CA ARG A 240 4.12 -4.82 2.92
C ARG A 240 2.69 -5.33 2.84
N PRO A 241 1.99 -5.13 1.72
CA PRO A 241 0.77 -5.88 1.47
C PRO A 241 1.10 -7.37 1.34
N ASP A 242 0.14 -8.23 1.66
CA ASP A 242 0.27 -9.66 1.37
C ASP A 242 -0.01 -9.90 -0.12
N PHE A 243 1.06 -9.85 -0.93
CA PHE A 243 0.99 -9.96 -2.38
C PHE A 243 0.31 -11.25 -2.83
N LYS A 244 0.59 -12.38 -2.17
CA LYS A 244 -0.01 -13.68 -2.51
C LYS A 244 -1.50 -13.71 -2.20
N LYS A 245 -1.90 -13.16 -1.05
CA LYS A 245 -3.32 -13.06 -0.67
C LYS A 245 -4.10 -12.17 -1.63
N LEU A 246 -3.52 -11.04 -2.03
CA LEU A 246 -4.13 -10.11 -3.00
C LEU A 246 -4.24 -10.73 -4.40
N GLU A 247 -3.19 -11.39 -4.87
CA GLU A 247 -3.18 -12.10 -6.15
C GLU A 247 -4.27 -13.17 -6.19
N LYS A 248 -4.34 -14.01 -5.14
CA LYS A 248 -5.39 -15.02 -5.00
C LYS A 248 -6.80 -14.42 -4.96
N ALA A 249 -7.00 -13.31 -4.24
CA ALA A 249 -8.28 -12.62 -4.18
C ALA A 249 -8.71 -12.06 -5.55
N SER A 250 -7.75 -11.60 -6.36
CA SER A 250 -8.00 -11.07 -7.70
C SER A 250 -8.57 -12.10 -8.67
N GLN A 251 -8.19 -13.37 -8.51
CA GLN A 251 -8.62 -14.48 -9.38
C GLN A 251 -10.03 -14.99 -9.05
N GLY A 252 -10.61 -14.62 -7.90
CA GLY A 252 -11.83 -15.18 -7.32
C GLY A 252 -13.14 -14.99 -8.09
N SER A 253 -13.10 -14.69 -9.40
CA SER A 253 -14.29 -14.58 -10.26
C SER A 253 -14.11 -15.08 -11.70
N SER A 254 -13.00 -15.75 -12.01
CA SER A 254 -12.78 -16.33 -13.35
C SER A 254 -13.21 -17.80 -13.47
N SER A 255 -13.68 -18.46 -12.40
CA SER A 255 -14.06 -19.88 -12.45
C SER A 255 -14.98 -20.28 -11.29
N THR A 256 -16.22 -19.81 -11.33
CA THR A 256 -17.34 -20.58 -10.79
C THR A 256 -18.55 -20.28 -11.65
N GLN A 257 -18.77 -21.10 -12.69
CA GLN A 257 -20.16 -21.39 -13.02
C GLN A 257 -20.81 -21.85 -11.72
N PRO A 258 -21.98 -21.31 -11.32
CA PRO A 258 -22.70 -21.88 -10.21
C PRO A 258 -22.92 -23.34 -10.58
N SER A 259 -22.43 -24.26 -9.76
CA SER A 259 -22.93 -25.63 -9.81
C SER A 259 -24.44 -25.50 -9.61
N VAL A 260 -25.19 -25.71 -10.69
CA VAL A 260 -26.64 -25.83 -10.60
C VAL A 260 -26.85 -26.97 -9.61
N LEU A 261 -27.30 -26.64 -8.41
CA LEU A 261 -27.79 -27.61 -7.44
C LEU A 261 -28.96 -28.32 -8.12
N ARG A 262 -28.66 -29.46 -8.76
CA ARG A 262 -29.68 -30.40 -9.20
C ARG A 262 -30.29 -31.00 -7.94
N TRP A 263 -31.34 -30.36 -7.44
CA TRP A 263 -32.24 -30.95 -6.47
C TRP A 263 -32.71 -32.30 -7.00
N ARG A 264 -32.34 -33.38 -6.32
CA ARG A 264 -33.00 -34.67 -6.52
C ARG A 264 -34.36 -34.56 -5.83
N PRO A 265 -35.46 -35.02 -6.46
CA PRO A 265 -36.77 -35.04 -5.79
C PRO A 265 -36.68 -35.87 -4.51
N PHE A 266 -37.38 -35.43 -3.47
CA PHE A 266 -37.50 -36.14 -2.20
C PHE A 266 -38.01 -37.58 -2.46
N PRO A 267 -37.46 -38.60 -1.78
CA PRO A 267 -37.99 -39.95 -1.87
C PRO A 267 -39.46 -39.96 -1.41
N GLN A 268 -40.30 -40.65 -2.18
CA GLN A 268 -41.72 -40.82 -1.86
C GLN A 268 -41.85 -41.52 -0.49
N PRO A 269 -42.80 -41.10 0.36
CA PRO A 269 -43.03 -41.74 1.65
C PRO A 269 -43.43 -43.20 1.44
N ILE A 270 -42.80 -44.09 2.21
CA ILE A 270 -43.12 -45.52 2.21
C ILE A 270 -44.56 -45.65 2.71
N SER A 271 -45.44 -46.07 1.80
CA SER A 271 -46.83 -46.40 2.12
C SER A 271 -46.86 -47.81 2.72
N GLY A 272 -47.37 -47.94 3.94
CA GLY A 272 -47.82 -49.23 4.47
C GLY A 272 -49.19 -49.58 3.93
#